data_AF-A0A954IB39-F1
#
_entry.id   AF-A0A954IB39-F1
#
_cell.length_a   1.000
_cell.length_b   1.000
_cell.length_c   1.000
_cell.angle_alpha   90.00
_cell.angle_beta   90.00
_cell.angle_gamma   90.00
#
_symmetry.space_group_name_H-M   'P 1'
#
loop_
_entity.id
_entity.type
_entity.pdbx_description
1 polymer ?
#
loop_
_entity_poly.entity_id
_entity_poly.type
_entity_poly.pdbx_seq_one_letter_code
_entity_poly.pdbx_strand_id
1 'polypeptide(L)'
;YEGNPYLAWQSSPPPLYKEGHKVQTPWLYQFLLEPSQVRYTTVLRMPRFNMSTREAKALANYFAAADGVEFPYQEKGATDIDYLQAYEKHLKEVGVLAESDSYQDHSWKVLTEPTLCIKCHSVGGRRFQVSDPAKDIQGPDLSVVQQRLRSDWVKLWLYKPSWITPYTSMPVNFDAATPKFPALLSGNPDAQMTGARDALMNYGSLLERFGPMQTAAAVPATATPATEEAPAEPAAESDAAAGAEE
;
A
#
# COMPACT_ATOMS: atom_id res chain seq x y z
N TYR A 1 -6.65 15.73 -20.34
CA TYR A 1 -6.00 14.58 -20.99
C TYR A 1 -5.49 15.03 -22.36
N GLU A 2 -4.33 15.68 -22.41
CA GLU A 2 -3.72 16.11 -23.67
C GLU A 2 -3.21 14.87 -24.42
N GLY A 3 -3.99 14.37 -25.38
CA GLY A 3 -3.53 13.48 -26.45
C GLY A 3 -2.97 12.10 -26.08
N ASN A 4 -2.85 11.74 -24.79
CA ASN A 4 -2.32 10.44 -24.38
C ASN A 4 -3.44 9.39 -24.24
N PRO A 5 -3.63 8.48 -25.22
CA PRO A 5 -4.70 7.49 -25.18
C PRO A 5 -4.53 6.51 -24.01
N TYR A 6 -3.31 6.28 -23.53
CA TYR A 6 -3.03 5.37 -22.42
C TYR A 6 -3.63 5.87 -21.10
N LEU A 7 -3.49 7.16 -20.82
CA LEU A 7 -4.10 7.78 -19.64
C LEU A 7 -5.64 7.79 -19.74
N ALA A 8 -6.19 7.97 -20.94
CA ALA A 8 -7.64 7.92 -21.15
C ALA A 8 -8.21 6.51 -20.85
N TRP A 9 -7.53 5.45 -21.28
CA TRP A 9 -7.90 4.07 -20.96
C TRP A 9 -7.81 3.79 -19.45
N GLN A 10 -6.75 4.26 -18.79
CA GLN A 10 -6.60 4.11 -17.34
C GLN A 10 -7.69 4.85 -16.54
N SER A 11 -8.16 5.99 -17.04
CA SER A 11 -9.22 6.80 -16.43
C SER A 11 -10.63 6.32 -16.77
N SER A 12 -10.79 5.30 -17.61
CA SER A 12 -12.10 4.76 -17.98
C SER A 12 -12.72 3.92 -16.85
N PRO A 13 -14.06 3.78 -16.81
CA PRO A 13 -14.71 2.83 -15.92
C PRO A 13 -14.15 1.42 -16.13
N PRO A 14 -13.99 0.62 -15.06
CA PRO A 14 -13.45 -0.72 -15.18
C PRO A 14 -14.41 -1.63 -15.96
N PRO A 15 -13.91 -2.56 -16.78
CA PRO A 15 -14.74 -3.62 -17.33
C PRO A 15 -15.28 -4.49 -16.17
N LEU A 16 -16.51 -4.99 -16.33
CA LEU A 16 -17.15 -5.92 -15.38
C LEU A 16 -16.88 -7.39 -15.72
N TYR A 17 -16.00 -7.65 -16.68
CA TYR A 17 -15.55 -9.00 -16.99
C TYR A 17 -14.81 -9.59 -15.79
N LYS A 18 -15.17 -10.82 -15.41
CA LYS A 18 -14.59 -11.53 -14.26
C LYS A 18 -14.73 -10.79 -12.92
N GLU A 19 -15.76 -9.95 -12.77
CA GLU A 19 -15.94 -9.15 -11.55
C GLU A 19 -16.16 -10.02 -10.31
N GLY A 20 -16.84 -11.17 -10.44
CA GLY A 20 -17.05 -12.11 -9.33
C GLY A 20 -15.76 -12.75 -8.84
N HIS A 21 -14.82 -13.03 -9.75
CA HIS A 21 -13.48 -13.50 -9.41
C HIS A 21 -12.58 -12.39 -8.84
N LYS A 22 -12.89 -11.13 -9.13
CA LYS A 22 -12.07 -9.97 -8.73
C LYS A 22 -12.41 -9.44 -7.34
N VAL A 23 -13.70 -9.19 -7.08
CA VAL A 23 -14.15 -8.58 -5.83
C VAL A 23 -14.86 -9.60 -4.95
N GLN A 24 -14.82 -9.34 -3.64
CA GLN A 24 -15.58 -10.14 -2.68
C GLN A 24 -17.07 -9.81 -2.79
N THR A 25 -17.90 -10.85 -2.75
CA THR A 25 -19.35 -10.74 -2.92
C THR A 25 -20.01 -9.82 -1.87
N PRO A 26 -19.65 -9.88 -0.57
CA PRO A 26 -20.19 -8.94 0.42
C PRO A 26 -19.85 -7.48 0.13
N TRP A 27 -18.64 -7.20 -0.38
CA TRP A 27 -18.24 -5.85 -0.77
C TRP A 27 -19.01 -5.35 -1.98
N LEU A 28 -19.17 -6.19 -3.02
CA LEU A 28 -19.91 -5.79 -4.22
C LEU A 28 -21.38 -5.48 -3.91
N TYR A 29 -21.98 -6.28 -3.02
CA TYR A 29 -23.32 -6.02 -2.50
C TYR A 29 -23.44 -4.63 -1.87
N GLN A 30 -22.52 -4.27 -0.96
CA GLN A 30 -22.53 -2.95 -0.32
C GLN A 30 -22.24 -1.83 -1.31
N PHE A 31 -21.30 -2.05 -2.23
CA PHE A 31 -20.93 -1.06 -3.24
C PHE A 31 -22.07 -0.75 -4.21
N LEU A 32 -22.93 -1.73 -4.52
CA LEU A 32 -24.12 -1.51 -5.36
C LEU A 32 -25.19 -0.67 -4.65
N LEU A 33 -25.31 -0.77 -3.32
CA LEU A 33 -26.22 0.04 -2.52
C LEU A 33 -25.69 1.46 -2.33
N GLU A 34 -24.41 1.57 -2.00
CA GLU A 34 -23.74 2.84 -1.73
C GLU A 34 -22.35 2.87 -2.38
N PRO A 35 -22.27 3.27 -3.67
CA PRO A 35 -21.00 3.39 -4.35
C PRO A 35 -20.14 4.48 -3.73
N SER A 36 -18.86 4.16 -3.54
CA SER A 36 -17.83 5.09 -3.07
C SER A 36 -16.72 5.27 -4.10
N GLN A 37 -15.87 6.28 -3.92
CA GLN A 37 -14.70 6.47 -4.77
C GLN A 37 -13.64 5.39 -4.50
N VAL A 38 -13.30 4.61 -5.53
CA VAL A 38 -12.22 3.61 -5.46
C VAL A 38 -10.93 4.10 -6.14
N ARG A 39 -11.06 4.68 -7.33
CA ARG A 39 -9.92 5.18 -8.12
C ARG A 39 -9.92 6.70 -8.13
N TYR A 40 -8.74 7.29 -7.95
CA TYR A 40 -8.53 8.73 -8.03
C TYR A 40 -8.35 9.20 -9.48
N THR A 41 -7.90 8.31 -10.37
CA THR A 41 -7.66 8.61 -11.79
C THR A 41 -8.93 8.59 -12.65
N THR A 42 -10.01 7.93 -12.22
CA THR A 42 -11.26 7.82 -12.97
C THR A 42 -12.16 9.02 -12.72
N VAL A 43 -12.52 9.76 -13.78
CA VAL A 43 -13.40 10.94 -13.69
C VAL A 43 -14.86 10.53 -13.46
N LEU A 44 -15.29 9.46 -14.15
CA LEU A 44 -16.65 8.95 -14.02
C LEU A 44 -16.83 8.21 -12.69
N ARG A 45 -18.00 8.41 -12.07
CA ARG A 45 -18.40 7.70 -10.84
C ARG A 45 -19.52 6.74 -11.16
N MET A 46 -19.58 5.66 -10.38
CA MET A 46 -20.70 4.74 -10.42
C MET A 46 -21.96 5.47 -9.91
N PRO A 47 -23.04 5.54 -10.71
CA PRO A 47 -24.29 6.16 -10.25
C PRO A 47 -24.91 5.37 -9.10
N ARG A 48 -25.69 6.07 -8.26
CA ARG A 48 -26.61 5.42 -7.32
C ARG A 48 -27.87 5.01 -8.09
N PHE A 49 -28.05 3.71 -8.29
CA PHE A 49 -29.22 3.17 -8.98
C PHE A 49 -30.43 2.97 -8.06
N ASN A 50 -30.32 3.28 -6.77
CA ASN A 50 -31.37 3.10 -5.75
C ASN A 50 -31.92 1.66 -5.70
N MET A 51 -31.04 0.66 -5.86
CA MET A 51 -31.39 -0.75 -5.83
C MET A 51 -31.90 -1.17 -4.44
N SER A 52 -32.86 -2.09 -4.42
CA SER A 52 -33.23 -2.78 -3.18
C SER A 52 -32.12 -3.73 -2.72
N THR A 53 -32.14 -4.08 -1.44
CA THR A 53 -31.22 -5.08 -0.87
C THR A 53 -31.31 -6.44 -1.58
N ARG A 54 -32.50 -6.80 -2.07
CA ARG A 54 -32.71 -8.04 -2.83
C ARG A 54 -32.03 -8.00 -4.19
N GLU A 55 -32.17 -6.90 -4.93
CA GLU A 55 -31.56 -6.72 -6.25
C GLU A 55 -30.03 -6.65 -6.17
N ALA A 56 -29.50 -5.84 -5.24
CA ALA A 56 -28.06 -5.72 -5.04
C ALA A 56 -27.44 -7.08 -4.68
N LYS A 57 -28.11 -7.86 -3.80
CA LYS A 57 -27.66 -9.20 -3.43
C LYS A 57 -27.73 -10.18 -4.60
N ALA A 58 -28.81 -10.12 -5.38
CA ALA A 58 -28.97 -10.97 -6.57
C ALA A 58 -27.87 -10.69 -7.60
N LEU A 59 -27.54 -9.42 -7.87
CA LEU A 59 -26.46 -9.03 -8.79
C LEU A 59 -25.08 -9.45 -8.27
N ALA A 60 -24.79 -9.19 -6.99
CA ALA A 60 -23.52 -9.59 -6.40
C ALA A 60 -23.31 -11.12 -6.45
N ASN A 61 -24.36 -11.89 -6.14
CA ASN A 61 -24.33 -13.35 -6.24
C ASN A 61 -24.23 -13.81 -7.70
N TYR A 62 -24.90 -13.14 -8.64
CA TYR A 62 -24.81 -13.45 -10.06
C TYR A 62 -23.36 -13.35 -10.56
N PHE A 63 -22.64 -12.27 -10.26
CA PHE A 63 -21.25 -12.14 -10.68
C PHE A 63 -20.38 -13.27 -10.11
N ALA A 64 -20.52 -13.59 -8.83
CA ALA A 64 -19.77 -14.68 -8.20
C ALA A 64 -20.08 -16.04 -8.83
N ALA A 65 -21.37 -16.35 -9.04
CA ALA A 65 -21.80 -17.60 -9.65
C ALA A 65 -21.37 -17.72 -11.12
N ALA A 66 -21.54 -16.65 -11.90
CA ALA A 66 -21.17 -16.60 -13.31
C ALA A 66 -19.66 -16.79 -13.53
N ASP A 67 -18.85 -16.41 -12.54
CA ASP A 67 -17.41 -16.60 -12.57
C ASP A 67 -16.92 -17.90 -11.91
N GLY A 68 -17.83 -18.74 -11.40
CA GLY A 68 -17.48 -20.03 -10.80
C GLY A 68 -16.83 -19.94 -9.43
N VAL A 69 -17.06 -18.84 -8.70
CA VAL A 69 -16.61 -18.73 -7.31
C VAL A 69 -17.35 -19.76 -6.47
N GLU A 70 -16.64 -20.47 -5.59
CA GLU A 70 -17.24 -21.48 -4.72
C GLU A 70 -18.24 -20.86 -3.74
N PHE A 71 -19.44 -21.45 -3.63
CA PHE A 71 -20.43 -21.06 -2.63
C PHE A 71 -19.94 -21.42 -1.22
N PRO A 72 -19.98 -20.52 -0.21
CA PRO A 72 -20.83 -19.34 -0.07
C PRO A 72 -20.23 -18.01 -0.56
N TYR A 73 -19.31 -18.05 -1.53
CA TYR A 73 -18.63 -16.91 -2.15
C TYR A 73 -17.75 -16.11 -1.20
N GLN A 74 -17.24 -16.74 -0.15
CA GLN A 74 -16.38 -16.11 0.86
C GLN A 74 -14.91 -16.31 0.53
N GLU A 75 -14.13 -15.27 0.81
CA GLU A 75 -12.67 -15.36 0.84
C GLU A 75 -12.24 -16.13 2.10
N LYS A 76 -11.29 -17.06 1.96
CA LYS A 76 -10.79 -17.83 3.11
C LYS A 76 -9.28 -18.02 3.08
N GLY A 77 -8.72 -18.39 1.94
CA GLY A 77 -7.33 -18.88 1.82
C GLY A 77 -6.27 -17.99 2.46
N ALA A 78 -6.09 -16.76 1.97
CA ALA A 78 -4.99 -15.90 2.41
C ALA A 78 -5.11 -15.36 3.85
N THR A 79 -6.26 -15.53 4.50
CA THR A 79 -6.50 -15.13 5.91
C THR A 79 -6.53 -16.31 6.86
N ASP A 80 -6.47 -17.54 6.33
CA ASP A 80 -6.54 -18.77 7.11
C ASP A 80 -5.20 -19.00 7.84
N ILE A 81 -5.27 -19.27 9.15
CA ILE A 81 -4.09 -19.44 10.00
C ILE A 81 -3.32 -20.71 9.64
N ASP A 82 -4.02 -21.80 9.32
CA ASP A 82 -3.38 -23.07 8.97
C ASP A 82 -2.63 -22.92 7.64
N TYR A 83 -3.22 -22.21 6.68
CA TYR A 83 -2.54 -21.83 5.44
C TYR A 83 -1.26 -21.02 5.71
N LEU A 84 -1.34 -19.96 6.53
CA LEU A 84 -0.20 -19.08 6.81
C LEU A 84 0.93 -19.83 7.52
N GLN A 85 0.60 -20.72 8.46
CA GLN A 85 1.56 -21.56 9.17
C GLN A 85 2.21 -22.59 8.26
N ALA A 86 1.42 -23.27 7.42
CA ALA A 86 1.93 -24.23 6.45
C ALA A 86 2.85 -23.57 5.42
N TYR A 87 2.51 -22.36 4.96
CA TYR A 87 3.33 -21.62 4.01
C TYR A 87 4.62 -21.09 4.65
N GLU A 88 4.56 -20.57 5.89
CA GLU A 88 5.78 -20.20 6.63
C GLU A 88 6.72 -21.39 6.79
N LYS A 89 6.19 -22.54 7.20
CA LYS A 89 6.96 -23.79 7.32
C LYS A 89 7.60 -24.17 5.99
N HIS A 90 6.85 -24.13 4.89
CA HIS A 90 7.38 -24.42 3.57
C HIS A 90 8.54 -23.48 3.19
N LEU A 91 8.39 -22.17 3.41
CA LEU A 91 9.44 -21.19 3.11
C LEU A 91 10.73 -21.42 3.89
N LYS A 92 10.62 -21.91 5.14
CA LYS A 92 11.76 -22.31 5.96
C LYS A 92 12.43 -23.57 5.42
N GLU A 93 11.64 -24.60 5.07
CA GLU A 93 12.15 -25.84 4.48
C GLU A 93 12.91 -25.62 3.16
N VAL A 94 12.45 -24.70 2.31
CA VAL A 94 13.13 -24.36 1.05
C VAL A 94 14.21 -23.28 1.18
N GLY A 95 14.51 -22.84 2.41
CA GLY A 95 15.57 -21.86 2.68
C GLY A 95 15.29 -20.43 2.20
N VAL A 96 14.02 -20.09 1.93
CA VAL A 96 13.61 -18.73 1.53
C VAL A 96 13.40 -17.82 2.76
N LEU A 97 13.10 -18.42 3.91
CA LEU A 97 12.93 -17.75 5.21
C LEU A 97 13.81 -18.42 6.26
N ALA A 98 14.48 -17.66 7.12
CA ALA A 98 15.26 -18.24 8.21
C ALA A 98 14.34 -18.76 9.34
N GLU A 99 14.83 -19.74 10.11
CA GLU A 99 14.07 -20.30 11.24
C GLU A 99 13.67 -19.25 12.29
N SER A 100 14.54 -18.26 12.49
CA SER A 100 14.32 -17.13 13.42
C SER A 100 13.28 -16.12 12.95
N ASP A 101 12.94 -16.13 11.67
CA ASP A 101 12.17 -15.08 11.05
C ASP A 101 10.69 -15.45 10.97
N SER A 102 9.83 -14.43 11.00
CA SER A 102 8.39 -14.60 10.82
C SER A 102 7.98 -14.24 9.40
N TYR A 103 7.19 -15.11 8.76
CA TYR A 103 6.67 -14.86 7.42
C TYR A 103 5.80 -13.61 7.37
N GLN A 104 4.96 -13.41 8.39
CA GLN A 104 4.06 -12.25 8.45
C GLN A 104 4.81 -10.92 8.63
N ASP A 105 5.89 -10.92 9.42
CA ASP A 105 6.76 -9.75 9.59
C ASP A 105 7.46 -9.39 8.26
N HIS A 106 8.04 -10.39 7.58
CA HIS A 106 8.65 -10.18 6.28
C HIS A 106 7.63 -9.71 5.23
N SER A 107 6.43 -10.30 5.23
CA SER A 107 5.32 -9.90 4.35
C SER A 107 4.89 -8.45 4.58
N TRP A 108 4.77 -8.04 5.85
CA TRP A 108 4.46 -6.66 6.22
C TRP A 108 5.56 -5.70 5.77
N LYS A 109 6.83 -6.04 5.98
CA LYS A 109 7.99 -5.25 5.53
C LYS A 109 8.02 -5.10 4.01
N VAL A 110 7.72 -6.17 3.25
CA VAL A 110 7.61 -6.08 1.78
C VAL A 110 6.50 -5.11 1.36
N LEU A 111 5.32 -5.21 1.97
CA LEU A 111 4.19 -4.32 1.64
C LEU A 111 4.50 -2.85 1.96
N THR A 112 5.17 -2.62 3.10
CA THR A 112 5.49 -1.30 3.64
C THR A 112 6.84 -0.75 3.21
N GLU A 113 7.52 -1.43 2.30
CA GLU A 113 8.81 -1.00 1.76
C GLU A 113 8.67 0.38 1.08
N PRO A 114 9.37 1.43 1.55
CA PRO A 114 9.14 2.80 1.12
C PRO A 114 9.32 3.06 -0.38
N THR A 115 10.06 2.19 -1.06
CA THR A 115 10.35 2.33 -2.50
C THR A 115 9.33 1.65 -3.41
N LEU A 116 8.36 0.90 -2.86
CA LEU A 116 7.45 0.05 -3.61
C LEU A 116 6.03 0.63 -3.70
N CYS A 117 5.18 0.35 -2.70
CA CYS A 117 3.74 0.61 -2.77
C CYS A 117 3.38 2.07 -2.47
N ILE A 118 4.04 2.68 -1.49
CA ILE A 118 3.73 4.03 -0.98
C ILE A 118 4.00 5.13 -2.01
N LYS A 119 4.81 4.84 -3.05
CA LYS A 119 5.07 5.76 -4.16
C LYS A 119 3.81 6.14 -4.95
N CYS A 120 2.75 5.34 -4.85
CA CYS A 120 1.48 5.61 -5.53
C CYS A 120 0.26 5.42 -4.62
N HIS A 121 0.36 4.58 -3.59
CA HIS A 121 -0.78 4.16 -2.78
C HIS A 121 -0.71 4.68 -1.35
N SER A 122 -1.86 4.97 -0.73
CA SER A 122 -1.95 5.03 0.73
C SER A 122 -1.84 3.61 1.29
N VAL A 123 -0.91 3.36 2.21
CA VAL A 123 -0.60 2.04 2.77
C VAL A 123 0.20 2.17 4.07
N GLY A 124 0.14 1.15 4.93
CA GLY A 124 0.94 1.09 6.16
C GLY A 124 0.64 2.22 7.14
N GLY A 125 -0.61 2.69 7.20
CA GLY A 125 -0.99 3.85 8.02
C GLY A 125 -0.54 5.21 7.48
N ARG A 126 0.04 5.26 6.27
CA ARG A 126 0.44 6.51 5.61
C ARG A 126 -0.45 6.83 4.42
N ARG A 127 -0.72 8.12 4.24
CA ARG A 127 -1.39 8.64 3.05
C ARG A 127 -0.38 8.86 1.93
N PHE A 128 -0.80 8.55 0.71
CA PHE A 128 -0.07 8.97 -0.48
C PHE A 128 0.08 10.50 -0.49
N GLN A 129 1.26 10.99 -0.87
CA GLN A 129 1.56 12.41 -1.00
C GLN A 129 2.03 12.69 -2.42
N VAL A 130 1.35 13.63 -3.07
CA VAL A 130 1.74 14.11 -4.40
C VAL A 130 2.97 15.00 -4.25
N SER A 131 4.04 14.66 -4.95
CA SER A 131 5.26 15.47 -5.06
C SER A 131 5.28 16.31 -6.34
N ASP A 132 4.84 15.74 -7.47
CA ASP A 132 4.69 16.40 -8.76
C ASP A 132 3.31 16.06 -9.37
N PRO A 133 2.31 16.96 -9.32
CA PRO A 133 0.97 16.71 -9.82
C PRO A 133 0.89 16.34 -11.31
N ALA A 134 1.91 16.67 -12.11
CA ALA A 134 1.93 16.35 -13.54
C ALA A 134 2.43 14.93 -13.82
N LYS A 135 3.18 14.32 -12.88
CA LYS A 135 3.81 13.00 -13.06
C LYS A 135 3.29 11.93 -12.12
N ASP A 136 2.87 12.34 -10.93
CA ASP A 136 2.48 11.42 -9.88
C ASP A 136 1.06 10.91 -10.08
N ILE A 137 0.93 9.59 -10.13
CA ILE A 137 -0.35 8.91 -10.32
C ILE A 137 -0.74 8.23 -9.02
N GLN A 138 -1.86 8.69 -8.44
CA GLN A 138 -2.39 8.11 -7.21
C GLN A 138 -3.15 6.80 -7.49
N GLY A 139 -2.65 5.72 -6.89
CA GLY A 139 -3.31 4.43 -6.80
C GLY A 139 -4.42 4.40 -5.73
N PRO A 140 -5.32 3.39 -5.76
CA PRO A 140 -6.32 3.19 -4.71
C PRO A 140 -5.73 3.01 -3.31
N ASP A 141 -6.48 3.35 -2.27
CA ASP A 141 -6.09 3.04 -0.89
C ASP A 141 -5.97 1.52 -0.69
N LEU A 142 -4.82 1.06 -0.20
CA LEU A 142 -4.54 -0.36 0.00
C LEU A 142 -5.10 -0.92 1.31
N SER A 143 -5.50 -0.07 2.26
CA SER A 143 -6.08 -0.49 3.54
C SER A 143 -7.41 -1.24 3.41
N VAL A 144 -8.11 -1.05 2.28
CA VAL A 144 -9.42 -1.67 2.01
C VAL A 144 -9.33 -2.92 1.14
N VAL A 145 -8.12 -3.36 0.77
CA VAL A 145 -7.95 -4.51 -0.14
C VAL A 145 -8.55 -5.77 0.45
N GLN A 146 -8.29 -6.06 1.73
CA GLN A 146 -8.86 -7.21 2.45
C GLN A 146 -10.39 -7.28 2.37
N GLN A 147 -11.09 -6.14 2.34
CA GLN A 147 -12.55 -6.12 2.27
C GLN A 147 -13.05 -6.26 0.84
N ARG A 148 -12.30 -5.73 -0.12
CA ARG A 148 -12.74 -5.52 -1.49
C ARG A 148 -12.37 -6.64 -2.43
N LEU A 149 -11.12 -7.07 -2.43
CA LEU A 149 -10.55 -7.93 -3.46
C LEU A 149 -10.38 -9.36 -2.97
N ARG A 150 -10.44 -10.32 -3.90
CA ARG A 150 -10.09 -11.73 -3.64
C ARG A 150 -8.59 -11.93 -3.74
N SER A 151 -8.02 -12.82 -2.91
CA SER A 151 -6.57 -12.99 -2.81
C SER A 151 -5.95 -13.44 -4.13
N ASP A 152 -6.58 -14.38 -4.85
CA ASP A 152 -6.10 -14.87 -6.15
C ASP A 152 -6.07 -13.77 -7.21
N TRP A 153 -7.08 -12.89 -7.21
CA TRP A 153 -7.08 -11.72 -8.09
C TRP A 153 -5.96 -10.74 -7.72
N VAL A 154 -5.74 -10.50 -6.43
CA VAL A 154 -4.62 -9.66 -5.97
C VAL A 154 -3.28 -10.26 -6.40
N LYS A 155 -3.10 -11.58 -6.29
CA LYS A 155 -1.88 -12.27 -6.76
C LYS A 155 -1.66 -12.03 -8.25
N LEU A 156 -2.70 -12.27 -9.07
CA LEU A 156 -2.63 -12.07 -10.52
C LEU A 156 -2.35 -10.60 -10.89
N TRP A 157 -2.98 -9.67 -10.19
CA TRP A 157 -2.74 -8.23 -10.39
C TRP A 157 -1.31 -7.84 -10.05
N LEU A 158 -0.74 -8.31 -8.94
CA LEU A 158 0.65 -8.04 -8.57
C LEU A 158 1.66 -8.69 -9.52
N TYR A 159 1.35 -9.86 -10.07
CA TYR A 159 2.21 -10.57 -11.02
C TYR A 159 2.35 -9.81 -12.35
N LYS A 160 1.22 -9.44 -12.98
CA LYS A 160 1.26 -8.74 -14.28
C LYS A 160 0.02 -7.86 -14.51
N PRO A 161 0.02 -6.62 -13.98
CA PRO A 161 -1.14 -5.73 -14.05
C PRO A 161 -1.63 -5.45 -15.47
N SER A 162 -0.72 -5.36 -16.44
CA SER A 162 -1.01 -5.06 -17.84
C SER A 162 -1.80 -6.16 -18.57
N TRP A 163 -1.86 -7.39 -18.03
CA TRP A 163 -2.74 -8.45 -18.54
C TRP A 163 -4.22 -8.20 -18.22
N ILE A 164 -4.51 -7.48 -17.13
CA ILE A 164 -5.88 -7.21 -16.69
C ILE A 164 -6.34 -5.83 -17.16
N THR A 165 -5.50 -4.82 -17.01
CA THR A 165 -5.79 -3.45 -17.46
C THR A 165 -4.63 -2.98 -18.31
N PRO A 166 -4.74 -3.08 -19.65
CA PRO A 166 -3.77 -2.50 -20.55
C PRO A 166 -3.50 -1.04 -20.19
N TYR A 167 -2.23 -0.64 -20.25
CA TYR A 167 -1.80 0.74 -20.00
C TYR A 167 -2.00 1.25 -18.56
N THR A 168 -2.23 0.36 -17.60
CA THR A 168 -2.20 0.72 -16.17
C THR A 168 -0.84 1.29 -15.77
N SER A 169 -0.83 2.29 -14.89
CA SER A 169 0.41 2.78 -14.27
C SER A 169 0.98 1.84 -13.22
N MET A 170 0.23 0.81 -12.80
CA MET A 170 0.73 -0.18 -11.86
C MET A 170 1.89 -0.97 -12.49
N PRO A 171 3.11 -0.90 -11.93
CA PRO A 171 4.26 -1.61 -12.49
C PRO A 171 4.25 -3.08 -12.08
N VAL A 172 5.12 -3.87 -12.73
CA VAL A 172 5.49 -5.20 -12.24
C VAL A 172 6.50 -5.01 -11.10
N ASN A 173 6.05 -5.28 -9.87
CA ASN A 173 6.85 -5.02 -8.67
C ASN A 173 7.84 -6.13 -8.34
N PHE A 174 7.50 -7.38 -8.69
CA PHE A 174 8.25 -8.58 -8.33
C PHE A 174 8.67 -9.34 -9.60
N ASP A 175 9.54 -8.73 -10.39
CA ASP A 175 10.09 -9.33 -11.60
C ASP A 175 11.23 -10.30 -11.26
N ALA A 176 11.19 -11.49 -11.87
CA ALA A 176 12.21 -12.51 -11.66
C ALA A 176 13.58 -12.11 -12.23
N ALA A 177 13.63 -11.24 -13.24
CA ALA A 177 14.90 -10.75 -13.77
C ALA A 177 15.57 -9.70 -12.87
N THR A 178 14.81 -9.06 -11.97
CA THR A 178 15.33 -8.04 -11.04
C THR A 178 14.82 -8.30 -9.61
N PRO A 179 15.40 -9.29 -8.90
CA PRO A 179 15.08 -9.55 -7.50
C PRO A 179 15.20 -8.28 -6.65
N LYS A 180 14.21 -8.03 -5.80
CA LYS A 180 14.20 -6.89 -4.88
C LYS A 180 14.40 -7.37 -3.45
N PHE A 181 14.86 -6.47 -2.57
CA PHE A 181 14.91 -6.68 -1.12
C PHE A 181 15.46 -8.07 -0.69
N PRO A 182 16.73 -8.42 -0.96
CA PRO A 182 17.28 -9.74 -0.63
C PRO A 182 17.16 -10.12 0.86
N ALA A 183 17.13 -9.13 1.75
CA ALA A 183 16.92 -9.33 3.18
C ALA A 183 15.48 -9.78 3.55
N LEU A 184 14.52 -9.62 2.63
CA LEU A 184 13.12 -10.01 2.82
C LEU A 184 12.80 -11.18 1.91
N LEU A 185 12.53 -12.34 2.51
CA LEU A 185 12.17 -13.57 1.78
C LEU A 185 13.22 -13.96 0.74
N SER A 186 14.50 -13.76 1.09
CA SER A 186 15.66 -14.06 0.24
C SER A 186 15.64 -13.40 -1.15
N GLY A 187 14.87 -12.32 -1.33
CA GLY A 187 14.65 -11.70 -2.64
C GLY A 187 13.85 -12.55 -3.62
N ASN A 188 13.21 -13.63 -3.16
CA ASN A 188 12.44 -14.51 -4.02
C ASN A 188 11.17 -13.79 -4.53
N PRO A 189 11.00 -13.61 -5.85
CA PRO A 189 9.93 -12.79 -6.41
C PRO A 189 8.53 -13.37 -6.13
N ASP A 190 8.35 -14.69 -6.21
CA ASP A 190 7.04 -15.31 -5.93
C ASP A 190 6.71 -15.26 -4.43
N ALA A 191 7.70 -15.48 -3.57
CA ALA A 191 7.51 -15.36 -2.12
C ALA A 191 7.17 -13.92 -1.72
N GLN A 192 7.86 -12.92 -2.27
CA GLN A 192 7.57 -11.50 -2.01
C GLN A 192 6.21 -11.06 -2.54
N MET A 193 5.83 -11.50 -3.73
CA MET A 193 4.51 -11.24 -4.29
C MET A 193 3.40 -11.87 -3.44
N THR A 194 3.60 -13.13 -3.03
CA THR A 194 2.66 -13.87 -2.18
C THR A 194 2.58 -13.24 -0.79
N GLY A 195 3.72 -12.83 -0.21
CA GLY A 195 3.78 -12.09 1.05
C GLY A 195 3.09 -10.73 0.98
N ALA A 196 3.30 -9.95 -0.08
CA ALA A 196 2.60 -8.68 -0.29
C ALA A 196 1.09 -8.88 -0.41
N ARG A 197 0.63 -9.90 -1.14
CA ARG A 197 -0.78 -10.29 -1.20
C ARG A 197 -1.30 -10.64 0.20
N ASP A 198 -0.62 -11.52 0.93
CA ASP A 198 -1.08 -11.98 2.25
C ASP A 198 -1.09 -10.85 3.26
N ALA A 199 -0.13 -9.93 3.19
CA ALA A 199 -0.13 -8.72 4.01
C ALA A 199 -1.31 -7.80 3.71
N LEU A 200 -1.69 -7.64 2.43
CA LEU A 200 -2.89 -6.90 2.04
C LEU A 200 -4.17 -7.59 2.52
N MET A 201 -4.21 -8.92 2.50
CA MET A 201 -5.36 -9.70 2.96
C MET A 201 -5.47 -9.77 4.48
N ASN A 202 -4.38 -9.49 5.22
CA ASN A 202 -4.36 -9.45 6.69
C ASN A 202 -4.07 -8.03 7.23
N TYR A 203 -4.32 -7.00 6.42
CA TYR A 203 -3.82 -5.65 6.65
C TYR A 203 -4.13 -5.10 8.05
N GLY A 204 -5.38 -5.25 8.52
CA GLY A 204 -5.79 -4.75 9.84
C GLY A 204 -5.00 -5.39 10.98
N SER A 205 -4.90 -6.73 10.96
CA SER A 205 -4.18 -7.48 11.99
C SER A 205 -2.68 -7.19 11.97
N LEU A 206 -2.07 -7.09 10.79
CA LEU A 206 -0.65 -6.79 10.68
C LEU A 206 -0.32 -5.35 11.07
N LEU A 207 -1.19 -4.39 10.74
CA LEU A 207 -1.04 -3.00 11.17
C LEU A 207 -1.12 -2.87 12.69
N GLU A 208 -2.05 -3.59 13.34
CA GLU A 208 -2.14 -3.62 14.81
C GLU A 208 -0.91 -4.27 15.45
N ARG A 209 -0.40 -5.35 14.84
CA ARG A 209 0.73 -6.11 15.37
C ARG A 209 2.08 -5.42 15.19
N PHE A 210 2.34 -4.87 14.01
CA PHE A 210 3.65 -4.32 13.62
C PHE A 210 3.67 -2.79 13.57
N GLY A 211 2.51 -2.15 13.69
CA GLY A 211 2.38 -0.70 13.67
C GLY A 211 2.44 -0.10 12.25
N PRO A 212 2.23 1.22 12.15
CA PRO A 212 2.36 1.94 10.89
C PRO A 212 3.79 1.84 10.37
N MET A 213 3.93 1.94 9.04
CA MET A 213 5.24 1.93 8.41
C MET A 213 6.07 3.10 8.93
N GLN A 214 7.29 2.79 9.37
CA GLN A 214 8.22 3.79 9.81
C GLN A 214 8.72 4.55 8.58
N THR A 215 8.64 5.88 8.60
CA THR A 215 9.47 6.66 7.69
C THR A 215 10.93 6.32 8.01
N ALA A 216 11.79 6.16 7.01
CA ALA A 216 13.19 6.46 7.24
C ALA A 216 13.18 7.85 7.90
N ALA A 217 13.53 7.90 9.18
CA ALA A 217 13.65 9.17 9.87
C ALA A 217 14.47 10.05 8.96
N ALA A 218 14.01 11.28 8.70
CA ALA A 218 14.94 12.30 8.24
C ALA A 218 16.12 12.18 9.20
N VAL A 219 17.28 11.79 8.67
CA VAL A 219 18.54 11.83 9.41
C VAL A 219 18.50 13.17 10.14
N PRO A 220 18.49 13.21 11.49
CA PRO A 220 18.53 14.48 12.17
C PRO A 220 19.76 15.15 11.60
N ALA A 221 19.56 16.31 10.95
CA ALA A 221 20.66 17.14 10.52
C ALA A 221 21.54 17.26 11.76
N THR A 222 22.71 16.62 11.70
CA THR A 222 23.67 16.62 12.81
C THR A 222 23.81 18.07 13.19
N ALA A 223 23.35 18.39 14.39
CA ALA A 223 23.50 19.71 14.96
C ALA A 223 24.99 20.03 14.84
N THR A 224 25.31 21.07 14.07
CA THR A 224 26.62 21.70 14.08
C THR A 224 26.99 21.89 15.55
N PRO A 225 28.16 21.41 16.00
CA PRO A 225 28.58 21.65 17.38
C PRO A 225 28.62 23.17 17.56
N ALA A 226 27.98 23.64 18.63
CA ALA A 226 28.05 25.02 19.04
C ALA A 226 29.52 25.43 19.13
N THR A 227 29.89 26.46 18.39
CA THR A 227 31.22 27.06 18.45
C THR A 227 31.45 27.54 19.87
N GLU A 228 32.59 27.11 20.37
CA GLU A 228 33.23 27.45 21.63
C GLU A 228 33.20 28.96 21.91
N GLU A 229 32.84 29.26 23.14
CA GLU A 229 32.71 30.57 23.77
C GLU A 229 34.03 31.36 23.71
N ALA A 230 34.03 32.53 23.07
CA ALA A 230 35.14 33.47 23.13
C ALA A 230 35.08 34.27 24.44
N PRO A 231 36.23 34.54 25.10
CA PRO A 231 36.25 35.11 26.44
C PRO A 231 35.88 36.60 26.44
N ALA A 232 35.23 37.00 27.53
CA ALA A 232 34.76 38.34 27.82
C ALA A 232 35.88 39.40 27.86
N GLU A 233 35.67 40.53 27.18
CA GLU A 233 36.38 41.78 27.45
C GLU A 233 35.91 42.37 28.79
N PRO A 234 36.81 42.92 29.62
CA PRO A 234 36.44 43.50 30.90
C PRO A 234 35.80 44.88 30.73
N ALA A 235 34.79 45.12 31.56
CA ALA A 235 34.10 46.39 31.70
C ALA A 235 35.05 47.51 32.18
N ALA A 236 34.73 48.72 31.72
CA ALA A 236 35.38 49.98 32.06
C ALA A 236 35.46 50.24 33.57
N GLU A 237 36.65 50.64 34.02
CA GLU A 237 36.82 51.37 35.29
C GLU A 237 36.58 52.87 35.05
N SER A 238 35.67 53.42 35.85
CA SER A 238 35.61 54.82 36.21
C SER A 238 36.70 55.12 37.25
N ASP A 239 37.45 56.23 37.12
CA ASP A 239 37.29 57.40 38.01
C ASP A 239 38.37 58.49 37.87
N ALA A 240 37.88 59.72 38.10
CA ALA A 240 38.52 60.89 38.74
C ALA A 240 39.84 61.49 38.21
N ALA A 241 39.82 62.81 37.93
CA ALA A 241 40.33 63.83 38.86
C ALA A 241 40.24 65.28 38.33
N ALA A 242 39.85 66.17 39.24
CA ALA A 242 40.16 67.62 39.36
C ALA A 242 39.66 68.56 38.23
N GLY A 243 38.88 69.62 38.50
CA GLY A 243 38.81 70.46 39.70
C GLY A 243 39.73 71.67 39.54
N ALA A 244 39.17 72.83 39.16
CA ALA A 244 39.78 74.15 39.29
C ALA A 244 38.69 75.16 39.73
N GLU A 245 38.87 75.63 40.98
CA GLU A 245 38.63 76.97 41.53
C GLU A 245 37.45 77.82 41.00
N GLU A 246 36.42 78.04 41.84
CA GLU A 246 36.16 79.29 42.60
C GLU A 246 35.11 79.05 43.71
#